data_AF-A0ABD0R4Z9-F1
#
_entry.id   AF-A0ABD0R4Z9-F1
#
_cell.length_a   1.000
_cell.length_b   1.000
_cell.length_c   1.000
_cell.angle_alpha   90.00
_cell.angle_beta   90.00
_cell.angle_gamma   90.00
#
_symmetry.space_group_name_H-M   'P 1'
#
loop_
_entity.id
_entity.type
_entity.pdbx_description
1 polymer ?
#
loop_
_entity_poly.entity_id
_entity_poly.type
_entity_poly.pdbx_seq_one_letter_code
_entity_poly.pdbx_strand_id
1 'polypeptide(L)'
;PDGVTPGCLKTCADQLAPIFSQIFNRSLELCEVPSCFKRSTIIPVPKKPKITGLNDYRPVALTSAIMKSLEKLVLAYRKDITGPLLDPLQFAYRANRSVDDAVNMRLHFILQHLDRPGTYVRILFVDFSSAFNTIIPTLLQTKLNQL
;
A
#
# COMPACT_ATOMS: atom_id res chain seq x y z
N PRO A 1 -7.34 8.68 -15.34
CA PRO A 1 -6.34 9.38 -16.20
C PRO A 1 -6.49 9.10 -17.71
N ASP A 2 -7.14 8.01 -18.10
CA ASP A 2 -7.27 7.51 -19.48
C ASP A 2 -8.72 7.49 -20.01
N GLY A 3 -9.69 7.98 -19.24
CA GLY A 3 -11.10 8.03 -19.64
C GLY A 3 -11.82 6.67 -19.60
N VAL A 4 -11.11 5.58 -19.30
CA VAL A 4 -11.67 4.22 -19.23
C VAL A 4 -12.16 3.94 -17.81
N THR A 5 -13.46 3.65 -17.68
CA THR A 5 -14.04 3.29 -16.38
C THR A 5 -13.72 1.84 -16.02
N PRO A 6 -13.54 1.51 -14.73
CA PRO A 6 -13.41 0.12 -14.30
C PRO A 6 -14.60 -0.76 -14.70
N GLY A 7 -15.79 -0.17 -14.77
CA GLY A 7 -17.01 -0.86 -15.23
C GLY A 7 -16.90 -1.33 -16.68
N CYS A 8 -16.39 -0.48 -17.59
CA CYS A 8 -16.16 -0.85 -18.99
C CYS A 8 -15.21 -2.05 -19.11
N LEU A 9 -14.09 -2.03 -18.37
CA LEU A 9 -13.15 -3.16 -18.35
C LEU A 9 -13.79 -4.45 -17.81
N LYS A 10 -14.70 -4.33 -16.84
CA LYS A 10 -15.40 -5.49 -16.28
C LYS A 10 -16.41 -6.08 -17.26
N THR A 11 -17.15 -5.23 -17.98
CA THR A 11 -18.13 -5.67 -18.98
C THR A 11 -17.47 -6.37 -20.16
N CYS A 12 -16.32 -5.86 -20.61
CA CYS A 12 -15.56 -6.42 -21.73
C CYS A 12 -14.41 -7.33 -21.27
N ALA A 13 -14.50 -7.91 -20.06
CA ALA A 13 -13.38 -8.61 -19.45
C ALA A 13 -12.95 -9.83 -20.28
N ASP A 14 -13.90 -10.61 -20.80
CA ASP A 14 -13.60 -11.84 -21.54
C ASP A 14 -12.83 -11.55 -22.85
N GLN A 15 -13.13 -10.42 -23.50
CA GLN A 15 -12.47 -10.01 -24.73
C GLN A 15 -11.13 -9.31 -24.46
N LEU A 16 -11.05 -8.52 -23.39
CA LEU A 16 -9.87 -7.70 -23.08
C LEU A 16 -8.81 -8.44 -22.27
N ALA A 17 -9.19 -9.42 -21.45
CA ALA A 17 -8.25 -10.15 -20.58
C ALA A 17 -7.13 -10.82 -21.37
N PRO A 18 -7.36 -11.56 -22.47
CA PRO A 18 -6.28 -12.18 -23.24
C PRO A 18 -5.27 -11.15 -23.78
N ILE A 19 -5.75 -9.98 -24.22
CA ILE A 19 -4.93 -8.90 -24.76
C ILE A 19 -4.07 -8.30 -23.64
N PHE A 20 -4.69 -7.92 -22.51
CA PHE A 20 -3.96 -7.35 -21.39
C PHE A 20 -3.01 -8.35 -20.73
N SER A 21 -3.34 -9.65 -20.70
CA SER A 21 -2.43 -10.70 -20.25
C SER A 21 -1.17 -10.75 -21.10
N GLN A 22 -1.28 -10.69 -22.43
CA GLN A 22 -0.11 -10.64 -23.32
C GLN A 22 0.73 -9.38 -23.06
N ILE A 23 0.09 -8.22 -22.93
CA ILE A 23 0.78 -6.94 -22.64
C ILE A 23 1.49 -7.00 -21.28
N PHE A 24 0.83 -7.53 -20.25
CA PHE A 24 1.40 -7.63 -18.90
C PHE A 24 2.56 -8.60 -18.84
N ASN A 25 2.44 -9.78 -19.46
CA ASN A 25 3.52 -10.75 -19.52
C ASN A 25 4.73 -10.15 -20.26
N ARG A 26 4.50 -9.51 -21.41
CA ARG A 26 5.57 -8.87 -22.17
C ARG A 26 6.24 -7.73 -21.38
N SER A 27 5.46 -6.95 -20.65
CA SER A 27 5.97 -5.88 -19.78
C SER A 27 6.86 -6.43 -18.67
N LEU A 28 6.48 -7.55 -18.06
CA LEU A 28 7.26 -8.21 -17.00
C LEU A 28 8.53 -8.86 -17.56
N GLU A 29 8.46 -9.54 -18.70
CA GLU A 29 9.62 -10.14 -19.39
C GLU A 29 10.67 -9.11 -19.76
N LEU A 30 10.24 -7.95 -20.27
CA LEU A 30 11.13 -6.86 -20.67
C LEU A 30 11.54 -5.96 -19.51
N CYS A 31 11.00 -6.18 -18.30
CA CYS A 31 11.15 -5.29 -17.16
C CYS A 31 10.76 -3.83 -17.48
N GLU A 32 9.81 -3.61 -18.39
CA GLU A 32 9.40 -2.29 -18.86
C GLU A 32 7.88 -2.13 -18.85
N VAL A 33 7.39 -1.17 -18.06
CA VAL A 33 5.97 -0.79 -18.05
C VAL A 33 5.69 0.19 -19.19
N PRO A 34 4.62 -0.02 -20.00
CA PRO A 34 4.22 0.93 -21.05
C PRO A 34 4.05 2.36 -20.51
N SER A 35 4.55 3.35 -21.26
CA SER A 35 4.53 4.77 -20.85
C SER A 35 3.11 5.28 -20.56
N CYS A 36 2.11 4.81 -21.32
CA CYS A 36 0.71 5.15 -21.10
C CYS A 36 0.16 4.67 -19.74
N PHE A 37 0.69 3.57 -19.19
CA PHE A 37 0.29 3.04 -17.89
C PHE A 37 0.97 3.78 -16.73
N LYS A 38 2.16 4.37 -16.96
CA LYS A 38 2.89 5.19 -15.97
C LYS A 38 2.23 6.54 -15.71
N ARG A 39 1.27 6.97 -16.55
CA ARG A 39 0.59 8.27 -16.40
C ARG A 39 -0.42 8.24 -15.27
N SER A 40 -0.37 9.24 -14.39
CA SER A 40 -1.33 9.44 -13.30
C SER A 40 -1.87 10.87 -13.28
N THR A 41 -3.05 11.04 -12.68
CA THR A 41 -3.65 12.35 -12.40
C THR A 41 -3.59 12.58 -10.89
N ILE A 42 -2.97 13.67 -10.43
CA ILE A 42 -2.93 14.00 -9.01
C ILE A 42 -4.26 14.64 -8.62
N ILE A 43 -4.97 14.00 -7.68
CA ILE A 43 -6.23 14.51 -7.12
C ILE A 43 -5.98 14.91 -5.65
N PRO A 44 -6.10 16.19 -5.29
CA PRO A 44 -5.98 16.63 -3.91
C PRO A 44 -7.24 16.25 -3.11
N VAL A 45 -7.08 15.42 -2.08
CA VAL A 45 -8.19 14.99 -1.21
C VAL A 45 -8.08 15.69 0.16
N PRO A 46 -9.14 16.38 0.63
CA PRO A 46 -9.18 16.99 1.96
C PRO A 46 -8.84 16.01 3.10
N LYS A 47 -7.90 16.37 3.99
CA LYS A 47 -7.62 15.64 5.24
C LYS A 47 -8.66 15.92 6.33
N LYS A 48 -9.25 17.10 6.31
CA LYS A 48 -10.16 17.64 7.32
C LYS A 48 -11.23 18.52 6.67
N PRO A 49 -12.39 18.75 7.32
CA PRO A 49 -13.50 19.49 6.72
C PRO A 49 -13.15 20.95 6.39
N LYS A 50 -12.44 21.65 7.30
CA LYS A 50 -12.05 23.04 7.13
C LYS A 50 -10.61 23.13 6.61
N ILE A 51 -10.45 23.56 5.36
CA ILE A 51 -9.13 23.72 4.73
C ILE A 51 -8.55 25.09 5.07
N THR A 52 -7.30 25.08 5.52
CA THR A 52 -6.55 26.29 5.92
C THR A 52 -5.27 26.49 5.11
N GLY A 53 -4.80 25.45 4.41
CA GLY A 53 -3.67 25.55 3.49
C GLY A 53 -3.46 24.28 2.67
N LEU A 54 -2.48 24.30 1.75
CA LEU A 54 -2.21 23.17 0.85
C LEU A 54 -1.82 21.88 1.59
N ASN A 55 -1.20 21.99 2.77
CA ASN A 55 -0.82 20.85 3.61
C ASN A 55 -2.03 20.07 4.16
N ASP A 56 -3.24 20.65 4.10
CA ASP A 56 -4.48 19.98 4.49
C ASP A 56 -5.01 19.05 3.40
N TYR A 57 -4.37 18.98 2.23
CA TYR A 57 -4.67 18.00 1.20
C TYR A 57 -3.72 16.81 1.25
N ARG A 58 -4.23 15.64 0.88
CA ARG A 58 -3.43 14.47 0.49
C ARG A 58 -3.40 14.44 -1.04
N PRO A 59 -2.22 14.53 -1.68
CA PRO A 59 -2.14 14.28 -3.11
C PRO A 59 -2.32 12.78 -3.36
N VAL A 60 -3.38 12.40 -4.09
CA VAL A 60 -3.64 11.03 -4.49
C VAL A 60 -3.32 10.87 -5.97
N ALA A 61 -2.34 10.04 -6.31
CA ALA A 61 -2.03 9.70 -7.68
C ALA A 61 -3.06 8.69 -8.23
N LEU A 62 -3.95 9.15 -9.12
CA LEU A 62 -4.92 8.31 -9.79
C LEU A 62 -4.31 7.72 -11.07
N THR A 63 -3.88 6.46 -11.00
CA THR A 63 -3.45 5.63 -12.14
C THR A 63 -4.64 5.03 -12.89
N SER A 64 -4.41 4.54 -14.11
CA SER A 64 -5.44 3.86 -14.91
C SER A 64 -5.92 2.58 -14.23
N ALA A 65 -7.16 2.18 -14.51
CA ALA A 65 -7.68 0.92 -14.02
C ALA A 65 -6.85 -0.28 -14.53
N ILE A 66 -6.32 -0.17 -15.75
CA ILE A 66 -5.43 -1.17 -16.35
C ILE A 66 -4.11 -1.27 -15.57
N MET A 67 -3.47 -0.13 -15.25
CA MET A 67 -2.23 -0.13 -14.45
C MET A 67 -2.47 -0.73 -13.06
N LYS A 68 -3.59 -0.39 -12.42
CA LYS A 68 -3.96 -0.98 -11.11
C LYS A 68 -4.15 -2.49 -11.17
N SER A 69 -4.61 -3.03 -12.31
CA SER A 69 -4.70 -4.48 -12.50
C SER A 69 -3.30 -5.12 -12.54
N LEU A 70 -2.35 -4.52 -13.26
CA LEU A 70 -0.95 -4.98 -13.26
C LEU A 70 -0.32 -4.88 -11.86
N GLU A 71 -0.50 -3.75 -11.18
CA GLU A 71 -0.03 -3.55 -9.79
C GLU A 71 -0.55 -4.63 -8.84
N LYS A 72 -1.83 -5.04 -8.98
CA LYS A 72 -2.42 -6.11 -8.17
C LYS A 72 -1.76 -7.47 -8.43
N LEU A 73 -1.44 -7.79 -9.68
CA LEU A 73 -0.74 -9.04 -10.02
C LEU A 73 0.65 -9.07 -9.38
N VAL A 74 1.41 -7.98 -9.53
CA VAL A 74 2.74 -7.84 -8.92
C VAL A 74 2.66 -7.86 -7.39
N LEU A 75 1.66 -7.20 -6.79
CA LEU A 75 1.45 -7.18 -5.35
C LEU A 75 1.17 -8.58 -4.79
N ALA A 76 0.37 -9.40 -5.49
CA ALA A 76 0.09 -10.76 -5.06
C ALA A 76 1.38 -11.59 -4.96
N TYR A 77 2.22 -11.54 -6.00
CA TYR A 77 3.53 -12.19 -6.01
C TYR A 77 4.46 -11.66 -4.90
N ARG A 78 4.53 -10.34 -4.72
CA ARG A 78 5.39 -9.73 -3.69
C ARG A 78 4.93 -10.04 -2.27
N LYS A 79 3.63 -10.18 -2.03
CA LYS A 79 3.09 -10.53 -0.71
C LYS A 79 3.49 -11.93 -0.28
N ASP A 80 3.58 -12.87 -1.22
CA ASP A 80 4.02 -14.23 -0.94
C ASP A 80 5.46 -14.26 -0.43
N ILE A 81 6.36 -13.55 -1.13
CA ILE A 81 7.78 -13.44 -0.75
C ILE A 81 7.96 -12.68 0.57
N THR A 82 7.27 -11.56 0.74
CA THR A 82 7.49 -10.68 1.90
C THR A 82 6.79 -11.15 3.16
N GLY A 83 5.71 -11.92 3.05
CA GLY A 83 4.86 -12.34 4.16
C GLY A 83 5.63 -12.94 5.36
N PRO A 84 6.55 -13.90 5.15
CA PRO A 84 7.36 -14.49 6.22
C PRO A 84 8.35 -13.53 6.87
N LEU A 85 8.74 -12.46 6.18
CA LEU A 85 9.77 -11.49 6.61
C LEU A 85 9.19 -10.31 7.40
N LEU A 86 7.86 -10.18 7.42
CA LEU A 86 7.20 -9.09 8.15
C LEU A 86 7.23 -9.32 9.66
N ASP A 87 7.37 -8.23 10.40
CA ASP A 87 7.32 -8.22 11.85
C ASP A 87 6.03 -8.90 12.37
N PRO A 88 6.12 -9.88 13.29
CA PRO A 88 4.97 -10.51 13.92
C PRO A 88 4.02 -9.54 14.63
N LEU A 89 4.45 -8.34 14.99
CA LEU A 89 3.67 -7.26 15.60
C LEU A 89 3.25 -6.17 14.59
N GLN A 90 3.49 -6.36 13.29
CA GLN A 90 2.90 -5.50 12.26
C GLN A 90 1.44 -5.91 12.02
N PHE A 91 0.49 -5.06 12.40
CA PHE A 91 -0.95 -5.32 12.20
C PHE A 91 -1.49 -4.75 10.89
N ALA A 92 -0.99 -3.57 10.50
CA ALA A 92 -1.43 -2.90 9.27
C ALA A 92 -0.96 -3.66 8.01
N TYR A 93 -1.81 -3.61 6.97
CA TYR A 93 -1.55 -4.17 5.64
C TYR A 93 -1.33 -5.69 5.57
N ARG A 94 -1.68 -6.44 6.64
CA ARG A 94 -1.66 -7.90 6.66
C ARG A 94 -3.07 -8.48 6.57
N ALA A 95 -3.19 -9.62 5.91
CA ALA A 95 -4.43 -10.39 5.93
C ALA A 95 -4.67 -10.95 7.34
N ASN A 96 -5.94 -11.10 7.73
CA ASN A 96 -6.37 -11.67 9.01
C ASN A 96 -5.80 -10.94 10.24
N ARG A 97 -5.61 -9.63 10.14
CA ARG A 97 -5.23 -8.76 11.27
C ARG A 97 -6.04 -7.47 11.21
N SER A 98 -6.43 -7.00 12.37
CA SER A 98 -7.25 -5.82 12.57
C SER A 98 -6.57 -4.80 13.48
N VAL A 99 -7.16 -3.60 13.54
CA VAL A 99 -6.74 -2.58 14.50
C VAL A 99 -7.06 -3.05 15.93
N ASP A 100 -8.16 -3.78 16.12
CA ASP A 100 -8.55 -4.32 17.42
C ASP A 100 -7.54 -5.33 17.93
N ASP A 101 -6.98 -6.18 17.07
CA ASP A 101 -5.90 -7.10 17.46
C ASP A 101 -4.68 -6.34 18.00
N ALA A 102 -4.33 -5.22 17.36
CA ALA A 102 -3.21 -4.37 17.78
C ALA A 102 -3.46 -3.75 19.16
N VAL A 103 -4.69 -3.27 19.39
CA VAL A 103 -5.09 -2.67 20.67
C VAL A 103 -5.13 -3.73 21.77
N ASN A 104 -5.79 -4.86 21.53
CA ASN A 104 -5.91 -5.96 22.49
C ASN A 104 -4.54 -6.53 22.86
N MET A 105 -3.66 -6.77 21.88
CA MET A 105 -2.32 -7.28 22.14
C MET A 105 -1.48 -6.28 22.95
N ARG A 106 -1.56 -4.98 22.63
CA ARG A 106 -0.89 -3.94 23.40
C ARG A 106 -1.43 -3.88 24.84
N LEU A 107 -2.74 -3.88 25.02
CA LEU A 107 -3.36 -3.86 26.36
C LEU A 107 -2.96 -5.08 27.17
N HIS A 108 -2.95 -6.26 26.56
CA HIS A 108 -2.50 -7.49 27.21
C HIS A 108 -1.09 -7.36 27.78
N PHE A 109 -0.11 -6.88 26.97
CA PHE A 109 1.25 -6.68 27.45
C PHE A 109 1.36 -5.63 28.57
N ILE A 110 0.58 -4.55 28.48
CA ILE A 110 0.57 -3.50 29.51
C ILE A 110 0.04 -4.06 30.84
N LEU A 111 -1.13 -4.70 30.81
CA LEU A 111 -1.79 -5.23 32.01
C LEU A 111 -0.94 -6.31 32.67
N GLN A 112 -0.41 -7.25 31.86
CA GLN A 112 0.49 -8.30 32.35
C GLN A 112 1.75 -7.74 33.04
N HIS A 113 2.27 -6.60 32.58
CA HIS A 113 3.40 -5.95 33.24
C HIS A 113 2.99 -5.30 34.56
N LEU A 114 1.85 -4.62 34.58
CA LEU A 114 1.33 -3.88 35.73
C LEU A 114 0.84 -4.77 36.89
N ASP A 115 0.59 -6.06 36.64
CA ASP A 115 0.30 -7.04 37.69
C ASP A 115 1.47 -7.21 38.70
N ARG A 116 2.67 -6.72 38.35
CA ARG A 116 3.83 -6.71 39.25
C ARG A 116 3.83 -5.46 40.13
N PRO A 117 3.89 -5.59 41.46
CA PRO A 117 3.84 -4.45 42.37
C PRO A 117 5.04 -3.52 42.17
N GLY A 118 4.79 -2.21 42.23
CA GLY A 118 5.83 -1.18 42.09
C GLY A 118 6.33 -0.96 40.66
N THR A 119 5.66 -1.52 39.65
CA THR A 119 6.01 -1.29 38.23
C THR A 119 5.15 -0.21 37.59
N TYR A 120 5.60 0.32 36.46
CA TYR A 120 4.84 1.27 35.64
C TYR A 120 5.17 1.08 34.16
N VAL A 121 4.25 1.46 33.28
CA VAL A 121 4.45 1.41 31.82
C VAL A 121 4.43 2.81 31.24
N ARG A 122 5.31 3.08 30.28
CA ARG A 122 5.30 4.29 29.45
C ARG A 122 5.16 3.90 28.00
N ILE A 123 4.31 4.62 27.26
CA ILE A 123 4.06 4.36 25.85
C ILE A 123 4.53 5.57 25.05
N LEU A 124 5.38 5.32 24.07
CA LEU A 124 5.78 6.32 23.08
C LEU A 124 5.00 6.07 21.78
N PHE A 125 4.29 7.09 21.30
CA PHE A 125 3.69 7.08 19.98
C PHE A 125 4.61 7.82 19.02
N VAL A 126 4.96 7.15 17.92
CA VAL A 126 5.80 7.69 16.85
C VAL A 126 5.01 7.65 15.56
N ASP A 127 5.03 8.73 14.80
CA ASP A 127 4.40 8.81 13.48
C ASP A 127 5.39 9.39 12.45
N PHE A 128 5.34 8.88 11.23
CA PHE A 128 6.20 9.35 10.15
C PHE A 128 5.54 10.48 9.36
N SER A 129 6.22 11.61 9.26
CA SER A 129 5.80 12.72 8.40
C SER A 129 5.80 12.29 6.93
N SER A 130 4.61 12.24 6.33
CA SER A 130 4.42 12.02 4.89
C SER A 130 5.10 10.75 4.35
N ALA A 131 4.99 9.63 5.09
CA ALA A 131 5.72 8.39 4.86
C ALA A 131 5.81 7.92 3.39
N PHE A 132 4.73 8.00 2.60
CA PHE A 132 4.75 7.56 1.20
C PHE A 132 5.50 8.51 0.25
N ASN A 133 5.48 9.81 0.53
CA ASN A 133 6.17 10.79 -0.32
C ASN A 133 7.66 10.93 0.02
N THR A 134 8.09 10.41 1.18
CA THR A 134 9.47 10.48 1.67
C THR A 134 10.26 9.19 1.45
N ILE A 135 9.71 8.22 0.72
CA ILE A 135 10.41 7.00 0.35
C ILE A 135 11.56 7.33 -0.59
N ILE A 136 12.77 6.88 -0.25
CA ILE A 136 13.97 7.02 -1.08
C ILE A 136 14.01 5.84 -2.07
N PRO A 137 13.86 6.07 -3.40
CA PRO A 137 13.75 4.97 -4.37
C PRO A 137 14.96 4.04 -4.42
N THR A 138 16.17 4.58 -4.29
CA THR A 138 17.42 3.80 -4.31
C THR A 138 17.51 2.84 -3.13
N LEU A 139 17.15 3.28 -1.92
CA LEU A 139 17.11 2.42 -0.74
C LEU A 139 16.03 1.34 -0.85
N LEU A 140 14.86 1.70 -1.37
CA LEU A 140 13.79 0.74 -1.62
C LEU A 140 14.25 -0.35 -2.60
N GLN A 141 14.89 0.03 -3.70
CA GLN A 141 15.43 -0.90 -4.68
C GLN A 141 16.45 -1.86 -4.04
N THR A 142 17.40 -1.35 -3.25
CA THR A 142 18.37 -2.19 -2.54
C THR A 142 17.69 -3.21 -1.63
N LYS A 143 16.67 -2.78 -0.86
CA LYS A 143 15.90 -3.71 0.00
C LYS A 143 15.15 -4.75 -0.81
N LEU A 144 14.55 -4.36 -1.95
CA LEU A 144 13.81 -5.29 -2.80
C LEU A 144 14.71 -6.32 -3.50
N ASN A 145 15.99 -6.01 -3.73
CA ASN A 145 16.97 -6.94 -4.29
C ASN A 145 17.53 -7.94 -3.27
N GLN A 146 17.30 -7.71 -1.98
CA GLN A 146 17.69 -8.62 -0.89
C GLN A 146 16.59 -9.64 -0.54
N LEU A 147 15.39 -9.48 -1.13
CA LEU A 147 14.25 -10.39 -1.03
C LEU A 147 14.35 -11.50 -2.07
#